data_AF-A0A396I0M4-F1
#
_entry.id   AF-A0A396I0M4-F1
#
_cell.length_a   1.000
_cell.length_b   1.000
_cell.length_c   1.000
_cell.angle_alpha   90.00
_cell.angle_beta   90.00
_cell.angle_gamma   90.00
#
_symmetry.space_group_name_H-M   'P 1'
#
loop_
_entity.id
_entity.type
_entity.pdbx_description
1 polymer ?
#
loop_
_entity_poly.entity_id
_entity_poly.type
_entity_poly.pdbx_seq_one_letter_code
_entity_poly.pdbx_strand_id
1 'polypeptide(L)'
;MGDVRVLSSDTIKAPKSSDQTIHLTPWDLRFLLVSTNKKGLLYRHPVVATQIQRLRHSLSSALSFFQPLAGRLEITEHKDNTVSCSVICNNAGVLFIHAAAENTCVADILEPVYVPQIVDSLFAFIGDKSYEGTSKPLLAVQVTELVDGVFIGCTFNHVVVDGKSVWHFINSWAEISRSCCHHQISKPPTSERWFPNGIQLPIRFPFFLELEKNHSDRLTTSSSNDEKLCLSNRLFHFTKEKIVQLKSKINKEIGNIKISSLQALLTHVWCYVTRFKQFDPQEEVFNRVAIGVRPRLIPPLPEDYFGNALISCMVKMKAEELLEEGGLCKGACEMNKLIASHTDEMLKNHYESWLKNPSFLRITNIAKNNFLVVVDIK
;
A
#
# COMPACT_ATOMS: atom_id res chain seq x y z
N MET A 1 12.70 -2.79 -26.40
CA MET A 1 12.05 -3.06 -25.10
C MET A 1 10.99 -4.09 -25.38
N GLY A 2 10.94 -5.20 -24.63
CA GLY A 2 9.98 -6.27 -24.90
C GLY A 2 8.55 -5.79 -24.63
N ASP A 3 7.69 -5.85 -25.65
CA ASP A 3 6.26 -5.55 -25.48
C ASP A 3 5.59 -6.68 -24.68
N VAL A 4 4.78 -6.31 -23.69
CA VAL A 4 3.92 -7.26 -22.97
C VAL A 4 2.67 -7.49 -23.81
N ARG A 5 2.51 -8.72 -24.31
CA ARG A 5 1.36 -9.13 -25.12
C ARG A 5 0.30 -9.77 -24.23
N VAL A 6 -0.90 -9.21 -24.19
CA VAL A 6 -2.05 -9.81 -23.50
C VAL A 6 -2.55 -11.02 -24.29
N LEU A 7 -2.61 -12.18 -23.63
CA LEU A 7 -3.10 -13.44 -24.19
C LEU A 7 -4.59 -13.66 -23.86
N SER A 8 -5.01 -13.33 -22.63
CA SER A 8 -6.42 -13.31 -22.25
C SER A 8 -6.69 -12.31 -21.14
N SER A 9 -7.96 -11.90 -21.02
CA SER A 9 -8.45 -11.02 -19.97
C SER A 9 -9.82 -11.49 -19.51
N ASP A 10 -9.95 -11.81 -18.23
CA ASP A 10 -11.12 -12.44 -17.64
C ASP A 10 -11.60 -11.65 -16.41
N THR A 11 -12.92 -11.65 -16.17
CA THR A 11 -13.48 -11.18 -14.89
C THR A 11 -13.72 -12.38 -13.99
N ILE A 12 -12.95 -12.50 -12.91
CA ILE A 12 -13.06 -13.61 -11.95
C ILE A 12 -13.98 -13.21 -10.79
N LYS A 13 -15.00 -14.02 -10.54
CA LYS A 13 -15.97 -13.80 -9.46
C LYS A 13 -15.79 -14.83 -8.34
N ALA A 14 -16.25 -14.49 -7.15
CA ALA A 14 -16.41 -15.45 -6.07
C ALA A 14 -17.54 -16.45 -6.40
N PRO A 15 -17.42 -17.73 -6.00
CA PRO A 15 -18.51 -18.71 -6.11
C PRO A 15 -19.79 -18.33 -5.35
N LYS A 16 -19.66 -17.52 -4.29
CA LYS A 16 -20.76 -17.05 -3.43
C LYS A 16 -20.54 -15.57 -3.09
N SER A 17 -21.64 -14.81 -3.05
CA SER A 17 -21.71 -13.40 -2.64
C SER A 17 -22.59 -13.25 -1.39
N SER A 18 -22.35 -12.20 -0.61
CA SER A 18 -23.21 -11.79 0.52
C SER A 18 -24.04 -10.54 0.20
N ASP A 19 -23.76 -9.85 -0.92
CA ASP A 19 -24.30 -8.54 -1.30
C ASP A 19 -24.24 -7.49 -0.18
N GLN A 20 -23.29 -7.67 0.75
CA GLN A 20 -23.09 -6.79 1.91
C GLN A 20 -22.48 -5.45 1.50
N THR A 21 -22.97 -4.38 2.11
CA THR A 21 -22.33 -3.05 2.06
C THR A 21 -21.37 -2.88 3.23
N ILE A 22 -20.12 -2.50 2.94
CA ILE A 22 -19.11 -2.16 3.94
C ILE A 22 -18.91 -0.66 3.93
N HIS A 23 -19.33 0.00 5.02
CA HIS A 23 -19.05 1.41 5.23
C HIS A 23 -17.57 1.63 5.53
N LEU A 24 -16.98 2.66 4.93
CA LEU A 24 -15.55 2.91 5.03
C LEU A 24 -15.21 3.77 6.24
N THR A 25 -14.05 3.47 6.84
CA THR A 25 -13.51 4.23 7.96
C THR A 25 -12.67 5.42 7.46
N PRO A 26 -12.37 6.43 8.28
CA PRO A 26 -11.33 7.45 8.01
C PRO A 26 -9.98 6.86 7.61
N TRP A 27 -9.62 5.67 8.11
CA TRP A 27 -8.39 4.98 7.69
C TRP A 27 -8.46 4.51 6.24
N ASP A 28 -9.64 4.16 5.74
CA ASP A 28 -9.89 3.80 4.35
C ASP A 28 -10.05 5.05 3.47
N LEU A 29 -10.94 5.97 3.87
CA LEU A 29 -11.37 7.14 3.08
C LEU A 29 -10.23 8.08 2.72
N ARG A 30 -9.22 8.21 3.57
CA ARG A 30 -8.04 9.04 3.29
C ARG A 30 -7.25 8.61 2.05
N PHE A 31 -7.45 7.38 1.56
CA PHE A 31 -6.78 6.85 0.37
C PHE A 31 -7.57 7.07 -0.93
N LEU A 32 -8.74 7.71 -0.91
CA LEU A 32 -9.57 7.93 -2.11
C LEU A 32 -8.83 8.58 -3.29
N LEU A 33 -7.89 9.48 -3.01
CA LEU A 33 -7.08 10.20 -4.00
C LEU A 33 -5.71 9.57 -4.28
N VAL A 34 -5.39 8.45 -3.63
CA VAL A 34 -4.12 7.75 -3.79
C VAL A 34 -4.25 6.72 -4.90
N SER A 35 -3.16 6.55 -5.66
CA SER A 35 -3.11 5.52 -6.70
C SER A 35 -3.10 4.12 -6.10
N THR A 36 -3.51 3.14 -6.90
CA THR A 36 -3.57 1.73 -6.50
C THR A 36 -2.22 1.19 -5.97
N ASN A 37 -2.31 0.24 -5.03
CA ASN A 37 -1.15 -0.41 -4.41
C ASN A 37 -0.69 -1.60 -5.27
N LYS A 38 0.59 -1.62 -5.66
CA LYS A 38 1.19 -2.68 -6.50
C LYS A 38 2.04 -3.66 -5.67
N LYS A 39 1.92 -4.97 -5.96
CA LYS A 39 2.80 -6.04 -5.44
C LYS A 39 3.14 -7.02 -6.54
N GLY A 40 4.42 -7.14 -6.86
CA GLY A 40 4.94 -8.08 -7.85
C GLY A 40 5.59 -9.28 -7.18
N LEU A 41 5.31 -10.48 -7.70
CA LEU A 41 5.96 -11.73 -7.31
C LEU A 41 6.65 -12.32 -8.55
N LEU A 42 7.97 -12.47 -8.47
CA LEU A 42 8.79 -12.95 -9.58
C LEU A 42 9.32 -14.35 -9.27
N TYR A 43 9.07 -15.31 -10.17
CA TYR A 43 9.46 -16.71 -10.00
C TYR A 43 10.32 -17.17 -11.18
N ARG A 44 11.42 -17.88 -10.88
CA ARG A 44 12.27 -18.57 -11.86
C ARG A 44 11.70 -19.95 -12.17
N HIS A 45 10.50 -19.98 -12.72
CA HIS A 45 9.85 -21.21 -13.16
C HIS A 45 8.94 -20.91 -14.34
N PRO A 46 9.09 -21.59 -15.49
CA PRO A 46 8.19 -21.41 -16.61
C PRO A 46 6.80 -21.88 -16.20
N VAL A 47 5.78 -21.16 -16.66
CA VAL A 47 4.40 -21.49 -16.33
C VAL A 47 3.77 -22.34 -17.42
N VAL A 48 3.05 -23.39 -17.01
CA VAL A 48 2.25 -24.22 -17.92
C VAL A 48 0.77 -23.83 -17.85
N ALA A 49 0.01 -24.08 -18.92
CA ALA A 49 -1.40 -23.69 -19.01
C ALA A 49 -2.25 -24.16 -17.81
N THR A 50 -1.96 -25.35 -17.27
CA THR A 50 -2.66 -25.91 -16.09
C THR A 50 -2.45 -25.07 -14.83
N GLN A 51 -1.29 -24.41 -14.68
CA GLN A 51 -1.02 -23.51 -13.57
C GLN A 51 -1.80 -22.19 -13.70
N ILE A 52 -1.95 -21.64 -14.90
CA ILE A 52 -2.79 -20.44 -15.09
C ILE A 52 -4.25 -20.76 -14.74
N GLN A 53 -4.78 -21.90 -15.19
CA GLN A 53 -6.14 -22.34 -14.82
C GLN A 53 -6.28 -22.53 -13.30
N ARG A 54 -5.27 -23.13 -12.65
CA ARG A 54 -5.22 -23.26 -11.18
C ARG A 54 -5.21 -21.91 -10.48
N LEU A 55 -4.46 -20.92 -10.99
CA LEU A 55 -4.46 -19.56 -10.46
C LEU A 55 -5.84 -18.92 -10.57
N ARG A 56 -6.53 -19.05 -11.72
CA ARG A 56 -7.91 -18.56 -11.88
C ARG A 56 -8.88 -19.19 -10.89
N HIS A 57 -8.88 -20.52 -10.78
CA HIS A 57 -9.81 -21.25 -9.91
C HIS A 57 -9.57 -20.97 -8.41
N SER A 58 -8.31 -20.96 -7.99
CA SER A 58 -7.94 -20.63 -6.61
C SER A 58 -8.21 -19.16 -6.28
N LEU A 59 -8.08 -18.24 -7.24
CA LEU A 59 -8.44 -16.83 -7.06
C LEU A 59 -9.95 -16.70 -6.82
N SER A 60 -10.77 -17.35 -7.67
CA SER A 60 -12.22 -17.40 -7.49
C SER A 60 -12.59 -17.90 -6.08
N SER A 61 -11.97 -19.00 -5.63
CA SER A 61 -12.18 -19.55 -4.30
C SER A 61 -11.73 -18.61 -3.17
N ALA A 62 -10.59 -17.93 -3.32
CA ALA A 62 -10.12 -16.95 -2.33
C ALA A 62 -11.12 -15.80 -2.16
N LEU A 63 -11.74 -15.33 -3.25
CA LEU A 63 -12.70 -14.22 -3.20
C LEU A 63 -13.96 -14.54 -2.39
N SER A 64 -14.28 -15.80 -2.11
CA SER A 64 -15.35 -16.14 -1.15
C SER A 64 -15.05 -15.66 0.27
N PHE A 65 -13.77 -15.56 0.64
CA PHE A 65 -13.33 -15.04 1.93
C PHE A 65 -13.08 -13.53 1.89
N PHE A 66 -12.54 -13.04 0.78
CA PHE A 66 -12.16 -11.64 0.59
C PHE A 66 -13.14 -10.91 -0.33
N GLN A 67 -14.43 -11.03 -0.02
CA GLN A 67 -15.53 -10.47 -0.82
C GLN A 67 -15.39 -8.99 -1.18
N PRO A 68 -14.83 -8.10 -0.33
CA PRO A 68 -14.68 -6.69 -0.68
C PRO A 68 -13.82 -6.46 -1.92
N LEU A 69 -12.88 -7.37 -2.24
CA LEU A 69 -12.02 -7.26 -3.41
C LEU A 69 -12.78 -7.48 -4.74
N ALA A 70 -13.86 -8.28 -4.71
CA ALA A 70 -14.72 -8.53 -5.87
C ALA A 70 -15.88 -7.52 -5.98
N GLY A 71 -16.00 -6.58 -5.04
CA GLY A 71 -17.03 -5.55 -5.01
C GLY A 71 -16.71 -4.32 -5.87
N ARG A 72 -17.47 -3.24 -5.67
CA ARG A 72 -17.19 -1.90 -6.23
C ARG A 72 -17.33 -0.84 -5.15
N LEU A 73 -16.64 0.28 -5.32
CA LEU A 73 -16.91 1.46 -4.51
C LEU A 73 -18.26 2.05 -4.93
N GLU A 74 -18.98 2.59 -3.97
CA GLU A 74 -20.12 3.44 -4.19
C GLU A 74 -19.83 4.78 -3.51
N ILE A 75 -19.96 5.87 -4.25
CA ILE A 75 -19.86 7.24 -3.74
C ILE A 75 -21.22 7.89 -3.97
N THR A 76 -21.92 8.17 -2.88
CA THR A 76 -23.28 8.72 -2.90
C THR A 76 -23.24 10.17 -2.49
N GLU A 77 -23.75 11.05 -3.35
CA GLU A 77 -23.91 12.48 -3.08
C GLU A 77 -25.15 12.73 -2.23
N HIS A 78 -25.03 13.68 -1.29
CA HIS A 78 -26.10 14.10 -0.40
C HIS A 78 -26.48 15.56 -0.65
N LYS A 79 -27.70 15.94 -0.25
CA LYS A 79 -28.26 17.29 -0.48
C LYS A 79 -27.48 18.43 0.20
N ASP A 80 -26.63 18.12 1.17
CA ASP A 80 -25.82 19.06 1.94
C ASP A 80 -24.40 19.26 1.37
N ASN A 81 -24.18 18.91 0.10
CA ASN A 81 -22.87 18.94 -0.58
C ASN A 81 -21.81 18.04 0.09
N THR A 82 -22.25 17.02 0.81
CA THR A 82 -21.37 15.96 1.31
C THR A 82 -21.51 14.69 0.47
N VAL A 83 -20.55 13.78 0.59
CA VAL A 83 -20.65 12.43 0.04
C VAL A 83 -20.47 11.40 1.15
N SER A 84 -20.96 10.20 0.90
CA SER A 84 -20.58 9.00 1.65
C SER A 84 -19.96 7.97 0.71
N CYS A 85 -18.98 7.21 1.18
CA CYS A 85 -18.36 6.15 0.39
C CYS A 85 -18.41 4.80 1.11
N SER A 86 -18.78 3.75 0.37
CA SER A 86 -18.86 2.36 0.84
C SER A 86 -18.31 1.40 -0.21
N VAL A 87 -17.99 0.16 0.18
CA VAL A 87 -17.75 -0.95 -0.75
C VAL A 87 -19.01 -1.79 -0.81
N ILE A 88 -19.59 -1.95 -2.00
CA ILE A 88 -20.69 -2.88 -2.25
C ILE A 88 -20.08 -4.22 -2.66
N CYS A 89 -20.26 -5.25 -1.83
CA CYS A 89 -19.79 -6.61 -2.11
C CYS A 89 -20.72 -7.33 -3.10
N ASN A 90 -20.97 -6.72 -4.26
CA ASN A 90 -21.89 -7.20 -5.30
C ASN A 90 -21.29 -8.28 -6.22
N ASN A 91 -20.10 -8.78 -5.90
CA ASN A 91 -19.38 -9.79 -6.68
C ASN A 91 -19.27 -9.44 -8.19
N ALA A 92 -19.12 -8.15 -8.52
CA ALA A 92 -18.84 -7.69 -9.88
C ALA A 92 -17.54 -8.29 -10.44
N GLY A 93 -16.65 -8.77 -9.57
CA GLY A 93 -15.48 -9.56 -9.90
C GLY A 93 -14.21 -8.73 -9.99
N VAL A 94 -13.09 -9.45 -10.10
CA VAL A 94 -11.73 -8.91 -10.21
C VAL A 94 -11.21 -9.10 -11.63
N LEU A 95 -10.28 -8.24 -12.06
CA LEU A 95 -9.63 -8.41 -13.35
C LEU A 95 -8.51 -9.44 -13.26
N PHE A 96 -8.50 -10.43 -14.14
CA PHE A 96 -7.41 -11.38 -14.31
C PHE A 96 -6.87 -11.28 -15.74
N ILE A 97 -5.60 -10.92 -15.88
CA ILE A 97 -4.90 -10.85 -17.17
C ILE A 97 -3.88 -11.98 -17.23
N HIS A 98 -3.87 -12.70 -18.34
CA HIS A 98 -2.78 -13.58 -18.71
C HIS A 98 -2.04 -12.95 -19.88
N ALA A 99 -0.73 -12.76 -19.75
CA ALA A 99 0.12 -12.08 -20.73
C ALA A 99 1.44 -12.83 -20.92
N ALA A 100 2.19 -12.43 -21.95
CA ALA A 100 3.55 -12.90 -22.21
C ALA A 100 4.48 -11.73 -22.54
N ALA A 101 5.70 -11.78 -22.02
CA ALA A 101 6.82 -10.93 -22.40
C ALA A 101 7.89 -11.81 -23.04
N GLU A 102 7.74 -12.07 -24.34
CA GLU A 102 8.49 -13.09 -25.09
C GLU A 102 10.00 -12.80 -25.20
N ASN A 103 10.40 -11.56 -24.92
CA ASN A 103 11.79 -11.09 -25.00
C ASN A 103 12.29 -10.58 -23.65
N THR A 104 11.81 -11.15 -22.54
CA THR A 104 12.19 -10.72 -21.19
C THR A 104 12.41 -11.93 -20.30
N CYS A 105 13.61 -12.02 -19.74
CA CYS A 105 14.01 -13.00 -18.75
C CYS A 105 13.93 -12.40 -17.33
N VAL A 106 14.03 -13.26 -16.32
CA VAL A 106 14.12 -12.85 -14.90
C VAL A 106 15.35 -11.97 -14.65
N ALA A 107 16.47 -12.26 -15.31
CA ALA A 107 17.70 -11.48 -15.21
C ALA A 107 17.51 -10.03 -15.68
N ASP A 108 16.73 -9.81 -16.74
CA ASP A 108 16.43 -8.48 -17.28
C ASP A 108 15.70 -7.59 -16.27
N ILE A 109 15.03 -8.18 -15.27
CA ILE A 109 14.34 -7.46 -14.19
C ILE A 109 15.25 -7.23 -12.98
N LEU A 110 16.10 -8.19 -12.63
CA LEU A 110 16.84 -8.21 -11.36
C LEU A 110 18.26 -7.65 -11.43
N GLU A 111 18.94 -7.80 -12.57
CA GLU A 111 20.35 -7.39 -12.73
C GLU A 111 20.54 -5.89 -12.97
N PRO A 112 19.63 -5.17 -13.64
CA PRO A 112 19.79 -3.74 -13.83
C PRO A 112 19.87 -2.95 -12.52
N VAL A 113 20.71 -1.92 -12.50
CA VAL A 113 20.88 -1.02 -11.35
C VAL A 113 19.58 -0.29 -11.01
N TYR A 114 18.82 0.08 -12.04
CA TYR A 114 17.52 0.73 -11.91
C TYR A 114 16.43 -0.24 -12.34
N VAL A 115 15.28 -0.16 -11.66
CA VAL A 115 14.10 -0.95 -12.00
C VAL A 115 13.72 -0.66 -13.46
N PRO A 116 13.72 -1.67 -14.33
CA PRO A 116 13.44 -1.48 -15.75
C PRO A 116 12.00 -1.01 -15.98
N GLN A 117 11.79 -0.20 -17.03
CA GLN A 117 10.47 0.33 -17.36
C GLN A 117 9.42 -0.75 -17.64
N ILE A 118 9.84 -1.92 -18.14
CA ILE A 118 8.93 -3.05 -18.39
C ILE A 118 8.20 -3.51 -17.13
N VAL A 119 8.77 -3.31 -15.93
CA VAL A 119 8.14 -3.72 -14.66
C VAL A 119 6.78 -3.06 -14.48
N ASP A 120 6.59 -1.82 -14.93
CA ASP A 120 5.28 -1.19 -14.89
C ASP A 120 4.30 -1.94 -15.79
N SER A 121 4.67 -2.28 -17.03
CA SER A 121 3.84 -3.07 -17.96
C SER A 121 3.44 -4.47 -17.45
N LEU A 122 4.02 -4.94 -16.35
CA LEU A 122 3.65 -6.21 -15.68
C LEU A 122 2.47 -6.06 -14.69
N PHE A 123 1.88 -4.87 -14.60
CA PHE A 123 0.72 -4.56 -13.75
C PHE A 123 -0.42 -3.94 -14.55
N ALA A 124 -1.66 -4.22 -14.12
CA ALA A 124 -2.84 -3.48 -14.56
C ALA A 124 -3.11 -2.26 -13.67
N PHE A 125 -3.92 -1.32 -14.17
CA PHE A 125 -4.44 -0.15 -13.43
C PHE A 125 -3.34 0.75 -12.80
N ILE A 126 -2.25 0.95 -13.55
CA ILE A 126 -1.16 1.83 -13.10
C ILE A 126 -1.62 3.28 -13.14
N GLY A 127 -1.43 3.98 -12.04
CA GLY A 127 -1.77 5.41 -11.93
C GLY A 127 -3.21 5.68 -11.52
N ASP A 128 -4.11 4.73 -11.77
CA ASP A 128 -5.53 4.78 -11.39
C ASP A 128 -5.70 5.17 -9.92
N LYS A 129 -6.60 6.12 -9.68
CA LYS A 129 -6.95 6.59 -8.35
C LYS A 129 -7.97 5.67 -7.71
N SER A 130 -7.93 5.60 -6.38
CA SER A 130 -8.82 4.72 -5.64
C SER A 130 -10.30 5.02 -5.86
N TYR A 131 -10.70 6.29 -6.05
CA TYR A 131 -12.10 6.62 -6.37
C TYR A 131 -12.61 6.02 -7.69
N GLU A 132 -11.72 5.61 -8.62
CA GLU A 132 -12.12 4.95 -9.87
C GLU A 132 -12.63 3.53 -9.64
N GLY A 133 -12.50 3.00 -8.42
CA GLY A 133 -13.12 1.75 -7.99
C GLY A 133 -14.65 1.74 -8.05
N THR A 134 -15.29 2.88 -8.38
CA THR A 134 -16.73 2.96 -8.67
C THR A 134 -17.10 2.26 -9.98
N SER A 135 -16.19 2.27 -10.96
CA SER A 135 -16.37 1.61 -12.26
C SER A 135 -15.36 0.49 -12.51
N LYS A 136 -14.15 0.61 -11.97
CA LYS A 136 -13.07 -0.36 -12.13
C LYS A 136 -13.04 -1.42 -11.00
N PRO A 137 -12.55 -2.64 -11.27
CA PRO A 137 -12.30 -3.63 -10.23
C PRO A 137 -11.38 -3.14 -9.11
N LEU A 138 -11.63 -3.59 -7.88
CA LEU A 138 -10.85 -3.23 -6.69
C LEU A 138 -9.57 -4.07 -6.54
N LEU A 139 -9.47 -5.15 -7.32
CA LEU A 139 -8.29 -5.97 -7.50
C LEU A 139 -8.10 -6.29 -8.99
N ALA A 140 -6.86 -6.20 -9.44
CA ALA A 140 -6.39 -6.82 -10.67
C ALA A 140 -5.19 -7.73 -10.41
N VAL A 141 -5.15 -8.85 -11.11
CA VAL A 141 -4.05 -9.81 -11.12
C VAL A 141 -3.60 -9.99 -12.57
N GLN A 142 -2.33 -9.72 -12.85
CA GLN A 142 -1.72 -9.98 -14.13
C GLN A 142 -0.64 -11.06 -13.97
N VAL A 143 -0.80 -12.18 -14.66
CA VAL A 143 0.19 -13.25 -14.75
C VAL A 143 0.89 -13.13 -16.08
N THR A 144 2.15 -12.72 -16.06
CA THR A 144 2.96 -12.52 -17.26
C THR A 144 4.03 -13.60 -17.36
N GLU A 145 3.96 -14.41 -18.42
CA GLU A 145 4.99 -15.38 -18.78
C GLU A 145 6.25 -14.63 -19.24
N LEU A 146 7.40 -15.02 -18.69
CA LEU A 146 8.73 -14.58 -19.08
C LEU A 146 9.44 -15.74 -19.78
N VAL A 147 10.55 -15.45 -20.46
CA VAL A 147 11.35 -16.48 -21.17
C VAL A 147 11.75 -17.64 -20.24
N ASP A 148 12.14 -17.33 -19.01
CA ASP A 148 12.66 -18.28 -18.01
C ASP A 148 11.91 -18.21 -16.67
N GLY A 149 10.71 -17.63 -16.65
CA GLY A 149 9.98 -17.40 -15.42
C GLY A 149 8.54 -16.90 -15.57
N VAL A 150 8.00 -16.40 -14.46
CA VAL A 150 6.68 -15.74 -14.41
C VAL A 150 6.71 -14.58 -13.44
N PHE A 151 6.01 -13.51 -13.83
CA PHE A 151 5.71 -12.39 -12.95
C PHE A 151 4.20 -12.38 -12.65
N ILE A 152 3.85 -12.35 -11.36
CA ILE A 152 2.47 -12.15 -10.90
C ILE A 152 2.37 -10.74 -10.31
N GLY A 153 1.76 -9.83 -11.06
CA GLY A 153 1.49 -8.46 -10.66
C GLY A 153 0.08 -8.34 -10.06
N CYS A 154 0.00 -7.92 -8.79
CA CYS A 154 -1.26 -7.63 -8.12
C CYS A 154 -1.41 -6.13 -7.89
N THR A 155 -2.56 -5.58 -8.28
CA THR A 155 -2.92 -4.17 -8.09
C THR A 155 -4.18 -4.07 -7.25
N PHE A 156 -4.10 -3.42 -6.09
CA PHE A 156 -5.21 -3.28 -5.14
C PHE A 156 -5.65 -1.83 -5.01
N ASN A 157 -6.96 -1.61 -4.92
CA ASN A 157 -7.50 -0.34 -4.50
C ASN A 157 -7.17 -0.10 -3.01
N HIS A 158 -6.41 0.96 -2.72
CA HIS A 158 -5.85 1.19 -1.39
C HIS A 158 -6.94 1.53 -0.35
N VAL A 159 -8.11 1.99 -0.78
CA VAL A 159 -9.27 2.21 0.11
C VAL A 159 -9.71 0.90 0.78
N VAL A 160 -9.48 -0.26 0.16
CA VAL A 160 -9.96 -1.54 0.69
C VAL A 160 -8.93 -2.26 1.55
N VAL A 161 -7.62 -2.01 1.33
CA VAL A 161 -6.55 -2.79 1.95
C VAL A 161 -5.35 -1.95 2.36
N ASP A 162 -4.77 -2.32 3.51
CA ASP A 162 -3.39 -1.95 3.85
C ASP A 162 -2.39 -3.08 3.53
N GLY A 163 -1.10 -2.84 3.76
CA GLY A 163 -0.03 -3.81 3.50
C GLY A 163 -0.25 -5.17 4.18
N LYS A 164 -0.73 -5.17 5.43
CA LYS A 164 -1.03 -6.42 6.16
C LYS A 164 -2.19 -7.18 5.50
N SER A 165 -3.23 -6.47 5.09
CA SER A 165 -4.39 -7.06 4.40
C SER A 165 -4.03 -7.61 3.02
N VAL A 166 -3.16 -6.91 2.28
CA VAL A 166 -2.65 -7.38 0.99
C VAL A 166 -1.95 -8.73 1.13
N TRP A 167 -1.02 -8.86 2.09
CA TRP A 167 -0.32 -10.13 2.29
C TRP A 167 -1.19 -11.22 2.87
N HIS A 168 -2.17 -10.87 3.71
CA HIS A 168 -3.16 -11.84 4.16
C HIS A 168 -3.91 -12.45 2.97
N PHE A 169 -4.38 -11.63 2.03
CA PHE A 169 -5.00 -12.13 0.80
C PHE A 169 -4.05 -12.98 -0.04
N ILE A 170 -2.84 -12.49 -0.35
CA ILE A 170 -1.88 -13.20 -1.21
C ILE A 170 -1.50 -14.56 -0.59
N ASN A 171 -1.24 -14.61 0.72
CA ASN A 171 -0.89 -15.85 1.41
C ASN A 171 -2.06 -16.85 1.43
N SER A 172 -3.29 -16.38 1.69
CA SER A 172 -4.50 -17.21 1.65
C SER A 172 -4.79 -17.73 0.24
N TRP A 173 -4.62 -16.90 -0.80
CA TRP A 173 -4.75 -17.34 -2.18
C TRP A 173 -3.70 -18.40 -2.54
N ALA A 174 -2.44 -18.20 -2.12
CA ALA A 174 -1.38 -19.17 -2.33
C ALA A 174 -1.63 -20.48 -1.56
N GLU A 175 -2.22 -20.43 -0.36
CA GLU A 175 -2.65 -21.61 0.41
C GLU A 175 -3.70 -22.43 -0.35
N ILE A 176 -4.79 -21.78 -0.81
CA ILE A 176 -5.83 -22.43 -1.61
C ILE A 176 -5.22 -23.01 -2.90
N SER A 177 -4.38 -22.22 -3.58
CA SER A 177 -3.72 -22.65 -4.80
C SER A 177 -2.93 -23.93 -4.55
N ARG A 178 -2.09 -23.97 -3.50
CA ARG A 178 -1.29 -25.17 -3.13
C ARG A 178 -2.13 -26.39 -2.83
N SER A 179 -3.26 -26.23 -2.13
CA SER A 179 -4.05 -27.34 -1.60
C SER A 179 -4.90 -28.09 -2.63
N CYS A 180 -5.04 -27.57 -3.87
CA CYS A 180 -5.75 -28.17 -5.03
C CYS A 180 -7.23 -28.61 -4.85
N CYS A 181 -7.72 -28.75 -3.62
CA CYS A 181 -8.97 -29.43 -3.27
C CYS A 181 -9.63 -28.87 -2.00
N HIS A 182 -8.91 -28.10 -1.18
CA HIS A 182 -9.42 -27.56 0.08
C HIS A 182 -9.79 -26.08 -0.07
N HIS A 183 -11.08 -25.78 -0.02
CA HIS A 183 -11.63 -24.42 -0.01
C HIS A 183 -11.53 -23.77 1.38
N GLN A 184 -10.52 -24.11 2.16
CA GLN A 184 -10.31 -23.61 3.52
C GLN A 184 -8.99 -22.86 3.58
N ILE A 185 -8.97 -21.78 4.37
CA ILE A 185 -7.77 -20.99 4.66
C ILE A 185 -7.52 -21.03 6.15
N SER A 186 -6.25 -21.05 6.54
CA SER A 186 -5.85 -21.17 7.94
C SER A 186 -6.34 -20.02 8.82
N LYS A 187 -6.51 -18.83 8.24
CA LYS A 187 -6.97 -17.62 8.93
C LYS A 187 -7.99 -16.88 8.05
N PRO A 188 -9.30 -17.11 8.21
CA PRO A 188 -10.33 -16.31 7.54
C PRO A 188 -10.24 -14.83 7.91
N PRO A 189 -10.51 -13.89 6.99
CA PRO A 189 -10.50 -12.46 7.28
C PRO A 189 -11.76 -11.99 7.99
N THR A 190 -11.61 -11.05 8.92
CA THR A 190 -12.72 -10.27 9.48
C THR A 190 -12.92 -9.02 8.63
N SER A 191 -14.05 -8.96 7.91
CA SER A 191 -14.40 -7.82 7.04
C SER A 191 -15.14 -6.69 7.77
N GLU A 192 -15.56 -6.92 9.02
CA GLU A 192 -16.24 -5.90 9.83
C GLU A 192 -15.28 -4.75 10.14
N ARG A 193 -15.68 -3.53 9.74
CA ARG A 193 -14.92 -2.31 9.98
C ARG A 193 -15.12 -1.85 11.42
N TRP A 194 -14.03 -1.41 12.04
CA TRP A 194 -14.09 -0.88 13.39
C TRP A 194 -14.46 0.61 13.39
N PHE A 195 -15.45 0.98 14.20
CA PHE A 195 -15.87 2.36 14.43
C PHE A 195 -15.90 2.66 15.93
N PRO A 196 -15.51 3.87 16.37
CA PRO A 196 -15.82 4.34 17.71
C PRO A 196 -17.33 4.34 17.98
N ASN A 197 -17.72 4.25 19.25
CA ASN A 197 -19.13 4.30 19.65
C ASN A 197 -19.78 5.63 19.25
N GLY A 198 -21.03 5.58 18.76
CA GLY A 198 -21.82 6.78 18.45
C GLY A 198 -21.52 7.44 17.11
N ILE A 199 -20.67 6.83 16.25
CA ILE A 199 -20.46 7.32 14.89
C ILE A 199 -21.66 6.97 14.00
N GLN A 200 -22.24 7.98 13.36
CA GLN A 200 -23.27 7.79 12.35
C GLN A 200 -22.67 7.22 11.07
N LEU A 201 -23.28 6.14 10.56
CA LEU A 201 -22.88 5.47 9.32
C LEU A 201 -23.93 5.66 8.22
N PRO A 202 -23.51 5.75 6.94
CA PRO A 202 -22.13 5.92 6.50
C PRO A 202 -21.57 7.30 6.89
N ILE A 203 -20.26 7.39 7.07
CA ILE A 203 -19.59 8.68 7.33
C ILE A 203 -19.80 9.59 6.13
N ARG A 204 -20.27 10.82 6.39
CA ARG A 204 -20.39 11.88 5.40
C ARG A 204 -19.22 12.84 5.50
N PHE A 205 -18.69 13.28 4.36
CA PHE A 205 -17.55 14.18 4.29
C PHE A 205 -17.61 15.05 3.03
N PRO A 206 -17.02 16.26 3.03
CA PRO A 206 -16.93 17.07 1.83
C PRO A 206 -15.95 16.41 0.85
N PHE A 207 -16.42 16.13 -0.36
CA PHE A 207 -15.60 15.58 -1.43
C PHE A 207 -16.23 15.94 -2.77
N PHE A 208 -15.52 16.74 -3.55
CA PHE A 208 -15.98 17.21 -4.84
C PHE A 208 -15.18 16.52 -5.93
N LEU A 209 -15.69 15.38 -6.41
CA LEU A 209 -14.97 14.52 -7.34
C LEU A 209 -14.55 15.27 -8.62
N GLU A 210 -15.39 16.19 -9.12
CA GLU A 210 -15.07 17.00 -10.29
C GLU A 210 -13.90 17.97 -10.07
N LEU A 211 -13.83 18.61 -8.89
CA LEU A 211 -12.68 19.44 -8.54
C LEU A 211 -11.41 18.61 -8.47
N GLU A 212 -11.48 17.40 -7.92
CA GLU A 212 -10.32 16.50 -7.81
C GLU A 212 -9.86 15.97 -9.18
N LYS A 213 -10.80 15.61 -10.07
CA LYS A 213 -10.49 15.27 -11.47
C LYS A 213 -9.81 16.44 -12.18
N ASN A 214 -10.36 17.65 -12.05
CA ASN A 214 -9.79 18.85 -12.66
C ASN A 214 -8.41 19.20 -12.10
N HIS A 215 -8.15 18.98 -10.80
CA HIS A 215 -6.83 19.14 -10.21
C HIS A 215 -5.82 18.11 -10.72
N SER A 216 -6.24 16.85 -10.88
CA SER A 216 -5.44 15.79 -11.50
C SER A 216 -5.09 16.13 -12.95
N ASP A 217 -6.09 16.48 -13.75
CA ASP A 217 -5.90 16.81 -15.17
C ASP A 217 -5.05 18.06 -15.33
N ARG A 218 -5.21 19.09 -14.48
CA ARG A 218 -4.34 20.27 -14.46
C ARG A 218 -2.90 19.93 -14.09
N LEU A 219 -2.64 19.05 -13.13
CA LEU A 219 -1.28 18.58 -12.80
C LEU A 219 -0.65 17.78 -13.96
N THR A 220 -1.47 17.04 -14.72
CA THR A 220 -0.97 16.33 -15.92
C THR A 220 -0.77 17.25 -17.12
N THR A 221 -1.56 18.32 -17.27
CA THR A 221 -1.52 19.25 -18.42
C THR A 221 -0.65 20.48 -18.19
N SER A 222 -0.42 20.89 -16.94
CA SER A 222 0.55 21.95 -16.58
C SER A 222 2.00 21.45 -16.59
N SER A 223 2.22 20.15 -16.76
CA SER A 223 3.55 19.54 -16.94
C SER A 223 4.13 19.74 -18.35
N SER A 224 3.78 20.85 -19.01
CA SER A 224 4.44 21.26 -20.25
C SER A 224 5.74 22.04 -20.01
N ASN A 225 5.97 22.56 -18.80
CA ASN A 225 7.20 23.28 -18.43
C ASN A 225 7.87 22.82 -17.12
N ASP A 226 7.26 21.95 -16.33
CA ASP A 226 7.96 21.22 -15.27
C ASP A 226 8.50 19.93 -15.91
N GLU A 227 9.83 19.75 -15.94
CA GLU A 227 10.47 18.49 -16.32
C GLU A 227 9.67 17.34 -15.70
N LYS A 228 9.06 16.50 -16.54
CA LYS A 228 8.42 15.27 -16.12
C LYS A 228 9.50 14.45 -15.41
N LEU A 229 9.63 14.62 -14.09
CA LEU A 229 10.68 14.04 -13.28
C LEU A 229 10.70 12.55 -13.59
N CYS A 230 11.68 12.14 -14.39
CA CYS A 230 11.86 10.75 -14.78
C CYS A 230 12.49 10.06 -13.57
N LEU A 231 11.66 9.85 -12.54
CA LEU A 231 12.07 9.21 -11.30
C LEU A 231 12.45 7.78 -11.63
N SER A 232 13.75 7.50 -11.59
CA SER A 232 14.28 6.16 -11.75
C SER A 232 14.22 5.45 -10.39
N ASN A 233 13.61 4.27 -10.35
CA ASN A 233 13.55 3.47 -9.13
C ASN A 233 14.82 2.62 -9.01
N ARG A 234 15.38 2.49 -7.80
CA ARG A 234 16.53 1.60 -7.53
C ARG A 234 16.25 0.75 -6.30
N LEU A 235 16.60 -0.53 -6.38
CA LEU A 235 16.49 -1.45 -5.25
C LEU A 235 17.82 -1.51 -4.49
N PHE A 236 17.76 -1.28 -3.18
CA PHE A 236 18.92 -1.38 -2.29
C PHE A 236 18.77 -2.61 -1.40
N HIS A 237 19.72 -3.54 -1.50
CA HIS A 237 19.75 -4.73 -0.65
C HIS A 237 20.56 -4.47 0.61
N PHE A 238 19.91 -4.54 1.77
CA PHE A 238 20.55 -4.48 3.08
C PHE A 238 20.58 -5.89 3.67
N THR A 239 21.78 -6.46 3.84
CA THR A 239 21.91 -7.82 4.38
C THR A 239 21.50 -7.88 5.84
N LYS A 240 21.05 -9.06 6.29
CA LYS A 240 20.66 -9.31 7.67
C LYS A 240 21.78 -8.94 8.64
N GLU A 241 23.01 -9.28 8.31
CA GLU A 241 24.21 -9.02 9.11
C GLU A 241 24.43 -7.52 9.28
N LYS A 242 24.30 -6.74 8.20
CA LYS A 242 24.46 -5.28 8.24
C LYS A 242 23.34 -4.61 9.03
N ILE A 243 22.11 -5.07 8.90
CA ILE A 243 20.97 -4.57 9.70
C ILE A 243 21.18 -4.85 11.19
N VAL A 244 21.64 -6.07 11.54
CA VAL A 244 21.95 -6.43 12.93
C VAL A 244 23.09 -5.57 13.48
N GLN A 245 24.17 -5.38 12.72
CA GLN A 245 25.29 -4.51 13.11
C GLN A 245 24.84 -3.07 13.35
N LEU A 246 24.05 -2.50 12.43
CA LEU A 246 23.50 -1.15 12.52
C LEU A 246 22.64 -0.99 13.78
N LYS A 247 21.68 -1.90 13.98
CA LYS A 247 20.82 -1.92 15.17
C LYS A 247 21.63 -2.03 16.46
N SER A 248 22.62 -2.91 16.51
CA SER A 248 23.46 -3.12 17.69
C SER A 248 24.32 -1.89 18.00
N LYS A 249 24.87 -1.22 16.98
CA LYS A 249 25.60 0.04 17.17
C LYS A 249 24.71 1.10 17.83
N ILE A 250 23.54 1.36 17.25
CA ILE A 250 22.59 2.35 17.76
C ILE A 250 22.16 2.04 19.21
N ASN A 251 21.82 0.79 19.50
CA ASN A 251 21.38 0.41 20.85
C ASN A 251 22.50 0.49 21.92
N LYS A 252 23.78 0.30 21.53
CA LYS A 252 24.91 0.45 22.46
C LYS A 252 25.10 1.92 22.90
N GLU A 253 24.83 2.86 22.01
CA GLU A 253 24.98 4.30 22.26
C GLU A 253 23.79 4.89 23.06
N ILE A 254 22.57 4.36 22.84
CA ILE A 254 21.33 4.89 23.45
C ILE A 254 21.07 4.34 24.87
N GLY A 255 21.66 3.19 25.23
CA GLY A 255 21.52 2.58 26.55
C GLY A 255 20.12 1.99 26.81
N ASN A 256 19.18 2.81 27.27
CA ASN A 256 17.91 2.34 27.86
C ASN A 256 16.75 2.18 26.86
N ILE A 257 16.79 2.81 25.69
CA ILE A 257 15.73 2.72 24.68
C ILE A 257 16.09 1.64 23.65
N LYS A 258 15.20 0.66 23.48
CA LYS A 258 15.39 -0.43 22.52
C LYS A 258 14.92 -0.04 21.12
N ILE A 259 15.85 0.25 20.24
CA ILE A 259 15.61 0.55 18.83
C ILE A 259 15.45 -0.73 18.01
N SER A 260 14.39 -0.79 17.21
CA SER A 260 14.10 -1.89 16.29
C SER A 260 14.95 -1.84 15.02
N SER A 261 15.05 -2.98 14.29
CA SER A 261 15.76 -3.03 13.00
C SER A 261 15.18 -2.07 11.97
N LEU A 262 13.85 -1.91 11.96
CA LEU A 262 13.16 -0.98 11.06
C LEU A 262 13.58 0.45 11.40
N GLN A 263 13.40 0.89 12.66
CA GLN A 263 13.79 2.25 13.08
C GLN A 263 15.26 2.56 12.77
N ALA A 264 16.15 1.61 13.04
CA ALA A 264 17.57 1.74 12.71
C ALA A 264 17.81 1.97 11.21
N LEU A 265 17.19 1.15 10.36
CA LEU A 265 17.32 1.24 8.91
C LEU A 265 16.67 2.53 8.37
N LEU A 266 15.48 2.88 8.83
CA LEU A 266 14.76 4.08 8.39
C LEU A 266 15.56 5.35 8.69
N THR A 267 16.11 5.47 9.90
CA THR A 267 16.93 6.62 10.26
C THR A 267 18.25 6.63 9.48
N HIS A 268 18.85 5.45 9.25
CA HIS A 268 20.07 5.36 8.44
C HIS A 268 19.85 5.87 7.01
N VAL A 269 18.79 5.42 6.34
CA VAL A 269 18.43 5.91 5.00
C VAL A 269 18.11 7.40 5.05
N TRP A 270 17.41 7.88 6.09
CA TRP A 270 17.11 9.30 6.26
C TRP A 270 18.37 10.17 6.33
N CYS A 271 19.36 9.79 7.15
CA CYS A 271 20.64 10.49 7.20
C CYS A 271 21.33 10.52 5.82
N TYR A 272 21.28 9.42 5.05
CA TYR A 272 21.88 9.39 3.71
C TYR A 272 21.16 10.30 2.71
N VAL A 273 19.82 10.28 2.68
CA VAL A 273 19.03 11.14 1.79
C VAL A 273 19.25 12.62 2.15
N THR A 274 19.23 12.96 3.44
CA THR A 274 19.49 14.32 3.91
C THR A 274 20.88 14.81 3.51
N ARG A 275 21.92 13.97 3.68
CA ARG A 275 23.29 14.30 3.25
C ARG A 275 23.39 14.50 1.74
N PHE A 276 22.72 13.65 0.96
CA PHE A 276 22.74 13.73 -0.50
C PHE A 276 22.04 14.98 -1.02
N LYS A 277 20.91 15.36 -0.43
CA LYS A 277 20.10 16.50 -0.84
C LYS A 277 20.67 17.86 -0.44
N GLN A 278 21.63 17.90 0.49
CA GLN A 278 22.32 19.12 0.94
C GLN A 278 21.33 20.24 1.35
N PHE A 279 20.36 19.90 2.19
CA PHE A 279 19.44 20.89 2.77
C PHE A 279 20.18 21.97 3.56
N ASP A 280 19.53 23.11 3.74
CA ASP A 280 20.05 24.13 4.67
C ASP A 280 20.16 23.52 6.08
N PRO A 281 21.25 23.77 6.83
CA PRO A 281 21.47 23.19 8.16
C PRO A 281 20.28 23.37 9.13
N GLN A 282 19.57 24.50 9.04
CA GLN A 282 18.44 24.85 9.88
C GLN A 282 17.09 24.34 9.34
N GLU A 283 17.06 23.80 8.12
CA GLU A 283 15.85 23.29 7.49
C GLU A 283 15.31 22.06 8.20
N GLU A 284 13.99 22.03 8.46
CA GLU A 284 13.33 20.84 8.98
C GLU A 284 13.26 19.77 7.87
N VAL A 285 13.82 18.61 8.18
CA VAL A 285 13.72 17.40 7.36
C VAL A 285 12.78 16.41 8.01
N PHE A 286 12.12 15.58 7.19
CA PHE A 286 11.04 14.71 7.67
C PHE A 286 11.22 13.26 7.23
N ASN A 287 10.93 12.34 8.15
CA ASN A 287 10.80 10.91 7.86
C ASN A 287 9.37 10.44 8.16
N ARG A 288 8.65 10.03 7.12
CA ARG A 288 7.28 9.54 7.23
C ARG A 288 7.28 8.05 7.54
N VAL A 289 6.61 7.68 8.62
CA VAL A 289 6.46 6.29 9.07
C VAL A 289 4.98 5.92 9.11
N ALA A 290 4.66 4.71 8.65
CA ALA A 290 3.35 4.10 8.82
C ALA A 290 3.32 3.28 10.12
N ILE A 291 2.31 3.49 10.96
CA ILE A 291 2.13 2.77 12.22
C ILE A 291 0.86 1.94 12.11
N GLY A 292 1.01 0.61 12.20
CA GLY A 292 -0.13 -0.30 12.32
C GLY A 292 -0.83 -0.13 13.67
N VAL A 293 -2.15 -0.01 13.65
CA VAL A 293 -2.94 0.33 14.86
C VAL A 293 -3.68 -0.85 15.47
N ARG A 294 -3.76 -1.99 14.75
CA ARG A 294 -4.48 -3.20 15.22
C ARG A 294 -4.18 -3.58 16.69
N PRO A 295 -2.90 -3.73 17.12
CA PRO A 295 -2.62 -4.13 18.51
C PRO A 295 -2.68 -2.97 19.52
N ARG A 296 -2.96 -1.74 19.07
CA ARG A 296 -2.88 -0.52 19.89
C ARG A 296 -4.23 -0.06 20.41
N LEU A 297 -5.32 -0.51 19.79
CA LEU A 297 -6.66 -0.26 20.30
C LEU A 297 -6.94 -1.09 21.54
N ILE A 298 -7.88 -0.62 22.36
CA ILE A 298 -8.37 -1.32 23.54
C ILE A 298 -9.90 -1.48 23.41
N PRO A 299 -10.40 -2.71 23.18
CA PRO A 299 -9.64 -3.95 22.91
C PRO A 299 -8.90 -3.92 21.55
N PRO A 300 -7.84 -4.74 21.37
CA PRO A 300 -7.14 -4.83 20.09
C PRO A 300 -8.05 -5.28 18.95
N LEU A 301 -7.78 -4.81 17.72
CA LEU A 301 -8.44 -5.37 16.54
C LEU A 301 -8.00 -6.83 16.33
N PRO A 302 -8.88 -7.68 15.75
CA PRO A 302 -8.52 -9.04 15.38
C PRO A 302 -7.26 -9.09 14.51
N GLU A 303 -6.45 -10.14 14.67
CA GLU A 303 -5.20 -10.30 13.92
C GLU A 303 -5.47 -10.35 12.39
N ASP A 304 -6.61 -10.92 12.04
CA ASP A 304 -7.21 -11.15 10.73
C ASP A 304 -8.14 -10.02 10.26
N TYR A 305 -8.15 -8.86 10.95
CA TYR A 305 -8.85 -7.67 10.49
C TYR A 305 -8.37 -7.27 9.08
N PHE A 306 -9.27 -7.34 8.12
CA PHE A 306 -9.01 -7.10 6.71
C PHE A 306 -9.50 -5.71 6.31
N GLY A 307 -8.59 -4.79 6.07
CA GLY A 307 -8.89 -3.38 5.81
C GLY A 307 -7.74 -2.46 6.19
N ASN A 308 -7.91 -1.15 6.02
CA ASN A 308 -6.92 -0.22 6.53
C ASN A 308 -7.03 -0.13 8.06
N ALA A 309 -5.91 -0.39 8.74
CA ALA A 309 -5.74 -0.08 10.16
C ALA A 309 -4.30 0.42 10.40
N LEU A 310 -4.04 1.60 9.85
CA LEU A 310 -2.78 2.32 10.02
C LEU A 310 -2.98 3.82 10.06
N ILE A 311 -2.02 4.50 10.68
CA ILE A 311 -1.84 5.94 10.60
C ILE A 311 -0.47 6.26 10.00
N SER A 312 -0.31 7.47 9.49
CA SER A 312 0.99 7.98 9.03
C SER A 312 1.42 9.12 9.93
N CYS A 313 2.64 9.03 10.41
CA CYS A 313 3.26 10.02 11.29
C CYS A 313 4.55 10.53 10.65
N MET A 314 5.01 11.70 11.05
CA MET A 314 6.24 12.30 10.54
C MET A 314 7.17 12.58 11.72
N VAL A 315 8.35 11.97 11.69
CA VAL A 315 9.47 12.35 12.54
C VAL A 315 10.11 13.57 11.90
N LYS A 316 10.40 14.60 12.70
CA LYS A 316 11.02 15.84 12.22
C LYS A 316 12.28 16.13 13.02
N MET A 317 13.30 16.64 12.34
CA MET A 317 14.57 17.10 12.91
C MET A 317 15.14 18.19 12.01
N LYS A 318 16.06 19.03 12.52
CA LYS A 318 16.87 19.87 11.64
C LYS A 318 17.87 19.02 10.86
N ALA A 319 18.24 19.46 9.65
CA ALA A 319 19.22 18.76 8.83
C ALA A 319 20.57 18.61 9.56
N GLU A 320 21.06 19.65 10.24
CA GLU A 320 22.31 19.59 11.01
C GLU A 320 22.25 18.59 12.17
N GLU A 321 21.17 18.61 12.95
CA GLU A 321 20.96 17.73 14.11
C GLU A 321 20.91 16.24 13.71
N LEU A 322 20.42 15.96 12.50
CA LEU A 322 20.36 14.61 11.97
C LEU A 322 21.73 14.12 11.45
N LEU A 323 22.57 15.03 10.98
CA LEU A 323 23.85 14.72 10.32
C LEU A 323 25.07 14.81 11.25
N GLU A 324 24.96 15.50 12.38
CA GLU A 324 26.00 15.61 13.40
C GLU A 324 26.33 14.27 14.09
N GLU A 325 27.40 14.27 14.89
CA GLU A 325 27.76 13.11 15.72
C GLU A 325 26.62 12.76 16.69
N GLY A 326 26.20 11.48 16.67
CA GLY A 326 25.04 11.01 17.43
C GLY A 326 23.67 11.30 16.79
N GLY A 327 23.60 12.01 15.67
CA GLY A 327 22.35 12.32 14.96
C GLY A 327 21.53 11.09 14.55
N LEU A 328 22.21 10.01 14.14
CA LEU A 328 21.59 8.71 13.86
C LEU A 328 20.85 8.13 15.07
N CYS A 329 21.46 8.23 16.25
CA CYS A 329 20.87 7.75 17.50
C CYS A 329 19.71 8.65 17.96
N LYS A 330 19.87 9.97 17.86
CA LYS A 330 18.81 10.94 18.13
C LYS A 330 17.59 10.70 17.23
N GLY A 331 17.77 10.59 15.92
CA GLY A 331 16.67 10.33 14.99
C GLY A 331 15.96 8.99 15.22
N ALA A 332 16.69 7.95 15.59
CA ALA A 332 16.09 6.67 15.97
C ALA A 332 15.29 6.77 17.27
N CYS A 333 15.77 7.53 18.26
CA CYS A 333 15.05 7.83 19.50
C CYS A 333 13.76 8.62 19.25
N GLU A 334 13.81 9.68 18.45
CA GLU A 334 12.62 10.49 18.12
C GLU A 334 11.58 9.66 17.38
N MET A 335 12.02 8.79 16.45
CA MET A 335 11.12 7.83 15.81
C MET A 335 10.52 6.85 16.81
N ASN A 336 11.29 6.36 17.79
CA ASN A 336 10.80 5.46 18.82
C ASN A 336 9.75 6.13 19.72
N LYS A 337 10.04 7.34 20.21
CA LYS A 337 9.12 8.15 21.03
C LYS A 337 7.82 8.43 20.29
N LEU A 338 7.91 8.87 19.03
CA LEU A 338 6.73 9.14 18.19
C LEU A 338 5.88 7.88 17.99
N ILE A 339 6.51 6.72 17.75
CA ILE A 339 5.77 5.46 17.59
C ILE A 339 5.13 5.01 18.91
N ALA A 340 5.81 5.24 20.04
CA ALA A 340 5.30 4.90 21.36
C ALA A 340 4.12 5.79 21.79
N SER A 341 4.11 7.07 21.38
CA SER A 341 3.07 8.01 21.80
C SER A 341 1.68 7.68 21.25
N HIS A 342 1.56 6.94 20.15
CA HIS A 342 0.26 6.61 19.54
C HIS A 342 -0.45 5.47 20.30
N THR A 343 -1.05 5.83 21.42
CA THR A 343 -1.92 5.01 22.28
C THR A 343 -3.34 4.87 21.71
N ASP A 344 -4.15 3.98 22.27
CA ASP A 344 -5.58 3.83 21.95
C ASP A 344 -6.32 5.19 21.93
N GLU A 345 -6.12 6.01 22.96
CA GLU A 345 -6.74 7.34 23.07
C GLU A 345 -6.30 8.28 21.94
N MET A 346 -5.00 8.36 21.64
CA MET A 346 -4.51 9.19 20.54
C MET A 346 -5.05 8.72 19.18
N LEU A 347 -5.25 7.42 19.00
CA LEU A 347 -5.82 6.86 17.78
C LEU A 347 -7.30 7.22 17.61
N LYS A 348 -8.07 7.15 18.70
CA LYS A 348 -9.48 7.61 18.73
C LYS A 348 -9.57 9.11 18.47
N ASN A 349 -8.71 9.91 19.10
CA ASN A 349 -8.63 11.36 18.85
C ASN A 349 -8.28 11.69 17.39
N HIS A 350 -7.35 10.95 16.77
CA HIS A 350 -7.01 11.09 15.35
C HIS A 350 -8.22 10.76 14.46
N TYR A 351 -8.97 9.73 14.81
CA TYR A 351 -10.20 9.33 14.11
C TYR A 351 -11.25 10.45 14.18
N GLU A 352 -11.54 10.96 15.38
CA GLU A 352 -12.49 12.06 15.60
C GLU A 352 -12.05 13.37 14.94
N SER A 353 -10.75 13.67 14.98
CA SER A 353 -10.18 14.84 14.30
C SER A 353 -10.44 14.77 12.79
N TRP A 354 -10.28 13.58 12.18
CA TRP A 354 -10.60 13.40 10.77
C TRP A 354 -12.09 13.60 10.48
N LEU A 355 -13.00 13.16 11.36
CA LEU A 355 -14.44 13.39 11.18
C LEU A 355 -14.80 14.89 11.17
N LYS A 356 -14.11 15.70 11.98
CA LYS A 356 -14.30 17.15 12.04
C LYS A 356 -13.66 17.87 10.86
N ASN A 357 -12.48 17.41 10.42
CA ASN A 357 -11.72 18.00 9.33
C ASN A 357 -11.14 16.91 8.41
N PRO A 358 -11.94 16.38 7.47
CA PRO A 358 -11.52 15.31 6.59
C PRO A 358 -10.28 15.68 5.77
N SER A 359 -9.29 14.78 5.77
CA SER A 359 -8.03 14.97 5.05
C SER A 359 -7.65 13.75 4.22
N PHE A 360 -7.23 13.99 2.99
CA PHE A 360 -6.87 12.95 2.02
C PHE A 360 -5.36 12.93 1.77
N LEU A 361 -4.80 11.74 1.59
CA LEU A 361 -3.42 11.59 1.16
C LEU A 361 -3.30 11.93 -0.33
N ARG A 362 -2.31 12.77 -0.67
CA ARG A 362 -1.98 13.16 -2.05
C ARG A 362 -0.52 12.82 -2.33
N ILE A 363 -0.21 12.32 -3.53
CA ILE A 363 1.17 11.96 -3.93
C ILE A 363 2.09 13.20 -3.89
N THR A 364 1.61 14.38 -4.26
CA THR A 364 2.38 15.64 -4.17
C THR A 364 2.75 16.00 -2.73
N ASN A 365 1.93 15.65 -1.73
CA ASN A 365 2.25 15.83 -0.32
C ASN A 365 3.28 14.81 0.20
N ILE A 366 3.48 13.71 -0.53
CA ILE A 366 4.43 12.62 -0.22
C ILE A 366 5.79 12.90 -0.86
N ALA A 367 5.82 13.57 -2.02
CA ALA A 367 7.01 13.79 -2.84
C ALA A 367 7.67 15.17 -2.70
N LYS A 368 7.29 15.98 -1.71
CA LYS A 368 8.02 17.23 -1.41
C LYS A 368 9.50 16.91 -1.12
N ASN A 369 10.41 17.76 -1.56
CA ASN A 369 11.85 17.46 -1.59
C ASN A 369 12.46 17.03 -0.24
N ASN A 370 11.85 17.40 0.89
CA ASN A 370 12.35 17.17 2.25
C ASN A 370 11.75 15.94 2.94
N PHE A 371 11.02 15.09 2.21
CA PHE A 371 10.35 13.92 2.77
C PHE A 371 11.02 12.64 2.30
N LEU A 372 11.39 11.78 3.26
CA LEU A 372 11.61 10.37 3.01
C LEU A 372 10.35 9.60 3.44
N VAL A 373 9.79 8.80 2.53
CA VAL A 373 8.72 7.87 2.87
C VAL A 373 9.26 6.46 2.78
N VAL A 374 9.21 5.74 3.90
CA VAL A 374 9.57 4.33 3.91
C VAL A 374 8.39 3.53 4.45
N VAL A 375 7.92 2.59 3.63
CA VAL A 375 6.79 1.72 3.95
C VAL A 375 7.37 0.34 4.28
N ASP A 376 7.09 -0.15 5.49
CA ASP A 376 7.42 -1.52 5.87
C ASP A 376 6.48 -2.48 5.12
N ILE A 377 7.08 -3.44 4.42
CA ILE A 377 6.38 -4.55 3.77
C ILE A 377 6.85 -5.80 4.49
N LYS A 378 6.23 -6.08 5.64
CA LYS A 378 6.36 -7.37 6.33
C LYS A 378 5.33 -8.36 5.82
#